data_AF-A0A497QI29-F1
#
_entry.id   AF-A0A497QI29-F1
#
_cell.length_a   1.000
_cell.length_b   1.000
_cell.length_c   1.000
_cell.angle_alpha   90.00
_cell.angle_beta   90.00
_cell.angle_gamma   90.00
#
_symmetry.space_group_name_H-M   'P 1'
#
loop_
_entity.id
_entity.type
_entity.pdbx_description
1 polymer ?
#
loop_
_entity_poly.entity_id
_entity_poly.type
_entity_poly.pdbx_seq_one_letter_code
_entity_poly.pdbx_strand_id
1 'polypeptide(L)'
;MEKITIGLIPGTGKQSRGIALRLGAAGQQVLIGSRSEEKALRVAEELNKKIGAQMFTGYSNKEVVRKSNLLFLVVPPQYLKKTLQELTSEFNKETILVDVTVPLIFKDKRLRWDISVLGVEEHFGSSSEFIQAHVPDGVIVVGAFKTISATKLNALKEPLNVATFLVSDSFEAKLTVKKVLSKILDLQILDAGPLTVANTIEHMTALVINLNKLNKIKHGSFRIVVPEK
;
A
#
# COMPACT_ATOMS: atom_id res chain seq x y z
N MET A 1 -11.13 22.32 -5.69
CA MET A 1 -10.25 21.29 -5.11
C MET A 1 -9.60 20.55 -6.26
N GLU A 2 -8.26 20.55 -6.32
CA GLU A 2 -7.56 19.84 -7.39
C GLU A 2 -7.87 18.33 -7.36
N LYS A 3 -7.98 17.75 -8.55
CA LYS A 3 -8.24 16.33 -8.73
C LYS A 3 -6.97 15.55 -8.37
N ILE A 4 -7.00 14.80 -7.26
CA ILE A 4 -5.89 13.93 -6.87
C ILE A 4 -5.79 12.77 -7.87
N THR A 5 -4.64 12.64 -8.54
CA THR A 5 -4.35 11.50 -9.40
C THR A 5 -3.71 10.38 -8.58
N ILE A 6 -4.36 9.22 -8.59
CA ILE A 6 -3.96 8.05 -7.80
C ILE A 6 -3.30 7.01 -8.70
N GLY A 7 -2.12 6.53 -8.31
CA GLY A 7 -1.41 5.48 -9.04
C GLY A 7 -0.99 4.31 -8.15
N LEU A 8 -0.80 3.13 -8.74
CA LEU A 8 -0.20 1.97 -8.05
C LEU A 8 0.94 1.39 -8.87
N ILE A 9 2.09 1.21 -8.22
CA ILE A 9 3.28 0.60 -8.84
C ILE A 9 3.90 -0.49 -7.94
N PRO A 10 4.26 -1.65 -8.50
CA PRO A 10 3.59 -2.27 -9.63
C PRO A 10 2.09 -2.49 -9.30
N GLY A 11 1.20 -2.10 -10.21
CA GLY A 11 -0.25 -2.20 -10.07
C GLY A 11 -0.86 -3.57 -10.38
N THR A 12 -0.05 -4.52 -10.86
CA THR A 12 -0.57 -5.80 -11.41
C THR A 12 -0.61 -6.97 -10.42
N GLY A 13 -0.03 -6.81 -9.23
CA GLY A 13 0.00 -7.82 -8.17
C GLY A 13 -1.32 -7.96 -7.42
N LYS A 14 -1.50 -9.06 -6.67
CA LYS A 14 -2.75 -9.32 -5.93
C LYS A 14 -3.10 -8.20 -4.93
N GLN A 15 -2.12 -7.69 -4.20
CA GLN A 15 -2.32 -6.59 -3.24
C GLN A 15 -2.77 -5.32 -3.96
N SER A 16 -2.03 -4.91 -5.01
CA SER A 16 -2.32 -3.70 -5.79
C SER A 16 -3.70 -3.78 -6.45
N ARG A 17 -4.06 -4.93 -7.05
CA ARG A 17 -5.41 -5.15 -7.61
C ARG A 17 -6.49 -4.99 -6.54
N GLY A 18 -6.27 -5.51 -5.34
CA GLY A 18 -7.22 -5.38 -4.24
C GLY A 18 -7.42 -3.93 -3.81
N ILE A 19 -6.33 -3.17 -3.63
CA ILE A 19 -6.38 -1.74 -3.30
C ILE A 19 -7.09 -0.97 -4.42
N ALA A 20 -6.69 -1.20 -5.69
CA ALA A 20 -7.30 -0.57 -6.85
C ALA A 20 -8.81 -0.84 -6.93
N LEU A 21 -9.25 -2.09 -6.75
CA LEU A 21 -10.66 -2.46 -6.74
C LEU A 21 -11.46 -1.70 -5.68
N ARG A 22 -10.93 -1.58 -4.46
CA ARG A 22 -11.59 -0.84 -3.37
C ARG A 22 -11.67 0.66 -3.65
N LEU A 23 -10.61 1.25 -4.22
CA LEU A 23 -10.59 2.65 -4.64
C LEU A 23 -11.56 2.92 -5.81
N GLY A 24 -11.57 2.06 -6.84
CA GLY A 24 -12.45 2.19 -8.00
C GLY A 24 -13.93 2.00 -7.63
N ALA A 25 -14.24 1.05 -6.74
CA ALA A 25 -15.59 0.89 -6.18
C ALA A 25 -16.02 2.12 -5.37
N ALA A 26 -15.07 2.86 -4.79
CA ALA A 26 -15.27 4.16 -4.13
C ALA A 26 -15.26 5.35 -5.11
N GLY A 27 -15.41 5.09 -6.42
CA GLY A 27 -15.48 6.11 -7.48
C GLY A 27 -14.18 6.86 -7.73
N GLN A 28 -13.02 6.30 -7.35
CA GLN A 28 -11.73 6.92 -7.63
C GLN A 28 -11.14 6.38 -8.93
N GLN A 29 -10.66 7.29 -9.79
CA GLN A 29 -9.86 6.93 -10.96
C GLN A 29 -8.45 6.56 -10.52
N VAL A 30 -7.92 5.48 -11.09
CA VAL A 30 -6.69 4.84 -10.63
C VAL A 30 -5.82 4.42 -11.81
N LEU A 31 -4.56 4.84 -11.77
CA LEU A 31 -3.53 4.45 -12.75
C LEU A 31 -2.86 3.14 -12.30
N ILE A 32 -2.84 2.16 -13.20
CA ILE A 32 -2.22 0.85 -12.97
C ILE A 32 -0.85 0.83 -13.64
N GLY A 33 0.21 0.71 -12.85
CA GLY A 33 1.58 0.69 -13.36
C GLY A 33 2.13 -0.72 -13.57
N SER A 34 2.95 -0.90 -14.60
CA SER A 34 3.73 -2.12 -14.80
C SER A 34 5.02 -1.82 -15.55
N ARG A 35 6.01 -2.71 -15.47
CA ARG A 35 7.19 -2.66 -16.35
C ARG A 35 6.84 -2.99 -17.81
N SER A 36 5.77 -3.78 -18.01
CA SER A 36 5.14 -4.02 -19.31
C SER A 36 3.83 -3.23 -19.36
N GLU A 37 3.78 -2.21 -20.20
CA GLU A 37 2.60 -1.36 -20.37
C GLU A 37 1.39 -2.16 -20.86
N GLU A 38 1.59 -3.09 -21.81
CA GLU A 38 0.55 -4.01 -22.27
C GLU A 38 -0.07 -4.81 -21.11
N LYS A 39 0.76 -5.29 -20.16
CA LYS A 39 0.27 -5.97 -18.96
C LYS A 39 -0.55 -5.04 -18.06
N ALA A 40 -0.15 -3.76 -17.94
CA ALA A 40 -0.93 -2.79 -17.18
C ALA A 40 -2.29 -2.51 -17.83
N LEU A 41 -2.33 -2.32 -19.16
CA LEU A 41 -3.56 -2.10 -19.93
C LEU A 41 -4.53 -3.27 -19.76
N ARG A 42 -4.06 -4.51 -19.97
CA ARG A 42 -4.87 -5.72 -19.77
C ARG A 42 -5.43 -5.81 -18.35
N VAL A 43 -4.61 -5.55 -17.33
CA VAL A 43 -5.09 -5.58 -15.94
C VAL A 43 -6.10 -4.47 -15.67
N ALA A 44 -5.88 -3.25 -16.16
CA ALA A 44 -6.86 -2.17 -16.01
C ALA A 44 -8.21 -2.55 -16.63
N GLU A 45 -8.22 -3.15 -17.83
CA GLU A 45 -9.43 -3.64 -18.49
C GLU A 45 -10.14 -4.75 -17.68
N GLU A 46 -9.39 -5.73 -17.16
CA GLU A 46 -9.94 -6.77 -16.27
C GLU A 46 -10.63 -6.17 -15.04
N LEU A 47 -10.00 -5.17 -14.41
CA LEU A 47 -10.54 -4.51 -13.23
C LEU A 47 -11.78 -3.67 -13.57
N ASN A 48 -11.78 -2.95 -14.71
CA ASN A 48 -12.93 -2.17 -15.19
C ASN A 48 -14.14 -3.07 -15.44
N LYS A 49 -13.94 -4.21 -16.11
CA LYS A 49 -14.98 -5.24 -16.32
C LYS A 49 -15.52 -5.77 -14.99
N LYS A 50 -14.63 -6.00 -14.01
CA LYS A 50 -15.02 -6.51 -12.69
C LYS A 50 -15.92 -5.55 -11.89
N ILE A 51 -15.73 -4.24 -12.03
CA ILE A 51 -16.55 -3.24 -11.33
C ILE A 51 -17.68 -2.64 -12.19
N GLY A 52 -17.71 -2.91 -13.50
CA GLY A 52 -18.71 -2.38 -14.43
C GLY A 52 -18.58 -0.88 -14.73
N ALA A 53 -17.38 -0.30 -14.54
CA ALA A 53 -17.12 1.13 -14.73
C ALA A 53 -15.68 1.38 -15.20
N GLN A 54 -15.46 2.46 -15.94
CA GLN A 54 -14.13 2.89 -16.40
C GLN A 54 -13.42 3.71 -15.33
N MET A 55 -12.80 3.02 -14.36
CA MET A 55 -12.04 3.63 -13.26
C MET A 55 -10.53 3.41 -13.37
N PHE A 56 -10.08 2.46 -14.18
CA PHE A 56 -8.68 2.04 -14.26
C PHE A 56 -8.09 2.32 -15.62
N THR A 57 -6.85 2.81 -15.64
CA THR A 57 -6.08 3.01 -16.88
C THR A 57 -4.67 2.48 -16.69
N GLY A 58 -4.17 1.69 -17.65
CA GLY A 58 -2.85 1.08 -17.59
C GLY A 58 -1.76 1.96 -18.19
N TYR A 59 -0.60 2.01 -17.55
CA TYR A 59 0.59 2.73 -18.02
C TYR A 59 1.88 1.99 -17.60
N SER A 60 3.02 2.42 -18.14
CA SER A 60 4.32 2.04 -17.58
C SER A 60 4.48 2.56 -16.14
N ASN A 61 5.30 1.90 -15.31
CA ASN A 61 5.58 2.37 -13.94
C ASN A 61 6.06 3.82 -13.92
N LYS A 62 6.96 4.20 -14.85
CA LYS A 62 7.51 5.56 -14.95
C LYS A 62 6.41 6.60 -15.21
N GLU A 63 5.53 6.31 -16.15
CA GLU A 63 4.39 7.18 -16.46
C GLU A 63 3.43 7.31 -15.28
N VAL A 64 3.17 6.23 -14.54
CA VAL A 64 2.33 6.31 -13.33
C VAL A 64 2.97 7.19 -12.27
N VAL A 65 4.28 7.08 -12.03
CA VAL A 65 4.99 7.94 -11.06
C VAL A 65 4.86 9.41 -11.45
N ARG A 66 5.15 9.76 -12.71
CA ARG A 66 5.08 11.15 -13.22
C ARG A 66 3.68 11.75 -13.14
N LYS A 67 2.63 10.94 -13.30
CA LYS A 67 1.24 11.43 -13.32
C LYS A 67 0.59 11.47 -11.94
N SER A 68 1.14 10.79 -10.93
CA SER A 68 0.46 10.59 -9.66
C SER A 68 0.83 11.64 -8.62
N ASN A 69 -0.18 12.21 -7.96
CA ASN A 69 -0.02 12.97 -6.73
C ASN A 69 0.00 12.04 -5.52
N LEU A 70 -0.80 10.96 -5.57
CA LEU A 70 -0.87 9.93 -4.54
C LEU A 70 -0.49 8.58 -5.15
N LEU A 71 0.70 8.08 -4.83
CA LEU A 71 1.28 6.88 -5.44
C LEU A 71 1.38 5.76 -4.41
N PHE A 72 0.78 4.60 -4.66
CA PHE A 72 0.96 3.42 -3.83
C PHE A 72 2.13 2.59 -4.34
N LEU A 73 3.12 2.36 -3.48
CA LEU A 73 4.27 1.51 -3.74
C LEU A 73 4.03 0.11 -3.19
N VAL A 74 3.71 -0.83 -4.08
CA VAL A 74 3.28 -2.21 -3.78
C VAL A 74 4.28 -3.23 -4.33
N VAL A 75 5.56 -2.97 -4.08
CA VAL A 75 6.67 -3.80 -4.57
C VAL A 75 7.04 -4.86 -3.53
N PRO A 76 7.42 -6.08 -3.94
CA PRO A 76 7.99 -7.05 -3.01
C PRO A 76 9.23 -6.46 -2.31
N PRO A 77 9.41 -6.70 -0.99
CA PRO A 77 10.47 -6.06 -0.19
C PRO A 77 11.87 -6.17 -0.82
N GLN A 78 12.23 -7.34 -1.39
CA GLN A 78 13.53 -7.59 -2.00
C GLN A 78 13.84 -6.77 -3.26
N TYR A 79 12.81 -6.17 -3.89
CA TYR A 79 12.97 -5.33 -5.08
C TYR A 79 12.79 -3.84 -4.78
N LEU A 80 12.54 -3.48 -3.50
CA LEU A 80 12.21 -2.12 -3.09
C LEU A 80 13.33 -1.13 -3.43
N LYS A 81 14.55 -1.39 -2.96
CA LYS A 81 15.73 -0.53 -3.19
C LYS A 81 15.96 -0.26 -4.68
N LYS A 82 16.01 -1.32 -5.48
CA LYS A 82 16.18 -1.24 -6.93
C LYS A 82 15.06 -0.44 -7.61
N THR A 83 13.81 -0.66 -7.19
CA THR A 83 12.65 0.03 -7.76
C THR A 83 12.67 1.52 -7.45
N LEU A 84 13.06 1.91 -6.23
CA LEU A 84 13.22 3.33 -5.89
C LEU A 84 14.30 3.97 -6.74
N GLN A 85 15.48 3.35 -6.83
CA GLN A 85 16.60 3.84 -7.65
C GLN A 85 16.23 4.01 -9.13
N GLU A 86 15.49 3.06 -9.71
CA GLU A 86 15.05 3.12 -11.12
C GLU A 86 14.03 4.24 -11.39
N LEU A 87 13.31 4.70 -10.36
CA LEU A 87 12.19 5.63 -10.49
C LEU A 87 12.47 7.01 -9.85
N THR A 88 13.61 7.19 -9.18
CA THR A 88 13.99 8.42 -8.47
C THR A 88 13.79 9.67 -9.32
N SER A 89 14.20 9.65 -10.60
CA SER A 89 14.09 10.80 -11.51
C SER A 89 12.67 11.08 -12.02
N GLU A 90 11.71 10.21 -11.71
CA GLU A 90 10.35 10.28 -12.24
C GLU A 90 9.34 10.88 -11.25
N PHE A 91 9.73 11.00 -9.97
CA PHE A 91 8.87 11.55 -8.92
C PHE A 91 8.67 13.05 -9.08
N ASN A 92 7.44 13.50 -8.82
CA ASN A 92 7.17 14.91 -8.62
C ASN A 92 7.51 15.30 -7.17
N LYS A 93 7.94 16.56 -6.97
CA LYS A 93 8.32 17.07 -5.65
C LYS A 93 7.23 17.05 -4.58
N GLU A 94 5.97 16.88 -4.97
CA GLU A 94 4.81 16.88 -4.05
C GLU A 94 4.10 15.53 -4.01
N THR A 95 4.73 14.47 -4.53
CA THR A 95 4.14 13.13 -4.49
C THR A 95 4.04 12.62 -3.05
N ILE A 96 2.83 12.23 -2.65
CA ILE A 96 2.62 11.41 -1.46
C ILE A 96 2.80 9.94 -1.86
N LEU A 97 3.80 9.28 -1.30
CA LEU A 97 4.10 7.89 -1.55
C LEU A 97 3.53 7.01 -0.42
N VAL A 98 2.51 6.22 -0.73
CA VAL A 98 1.90 5.27 0.20
C VAL A 98 2.68 3.97 0.21
N ASP A 99 3.39 3.71 1.31
CA ASP A 99 4.12 2.45 1.53
C ASP A 99 3.19 1.38 2.10
N VAL A 100 3.12 0.24 1.41
CA VAL A 100 2.38 -0.96 1.86
C VAL A 100 3.31 -2.15 2.15
N THR A 101 4.63 -1.93 2.13
CA THR A 101 5.66 -2.96 2.28
C THR A 101 5.71 -3.48 3.71
N VAL A 102 5.97 -4.78 3.84
CA VAL A 102 6.31 -5.42 5.12
C VAL A 102 7.45 -6.41 4.86
N PRO A 103 8.66 -6.18 5.41
CA PRO A 103 9.80 -7.05 5.20
C PRO A 103 9.72 -8.25 6.15
N LEU A 104 9.44 -9.43 5.59
CA LEU A 104 9.26 -10.66 6.36
C LEU A 104 10.18 -11.77 5.87
N ILE A 105 10.71 -12.55 6.81
CA ILE A 105 11.44 -13.79 6.54
C ILE A 105 10.74 -14.99 7.17
N PHE A 106 10.95 -16.17 6.58
CA PHE A 106 10.58 -17.43 7.19
C PHE A 106 11.76 -17.98 7.99
N LYS A 107 11.65 -18.03 9.32
CA LYS A 107 12.69 -18.55 10.22
C LYS A 107 12.04 -19.35 11.35
N ASP A 108 12.60 -20.50 11.68
CA ASP A 108 12.09 -21.40 12.75
C ASP A 108 10.60 -21.76 12.58
N LYS A 109 10.19 -22.09 11.35
CA LYS A 109 8.82 -22.43 10.97
C LYS A 109 7.79 -21.29 11.14
N ARG A 110 8.22 -20.06 11.44
CA ARG A 110 7.41 -18.87 11.68
C ARG A 110 7.82 -17.71 10.77
N LEU A 111 6.88 -16.80 10.52
CA LEU A 111 7.20 -15.52 9.87
C LEU A 111 7.75 -14.58 10.94
N ARG A 112 8.84 -13.90 10.63
CA ARG A 112 9.42 -12.84 11.46
C ARG A 112 9.62 -11.60 10.61
N TRP A 113 9.48 -10.44 11.24
CA TRP A 113 9.93 -9.20 10.63
C TRP A 113 11.46 -9.19 10.59
N ASP A 114 12.03 -8.77 9.47
CA ASP A 114 13.48 -8.62 9.32
C ASP A 114 13.79 -7.63 8.19
N ILE A 115 14.39 -6.50 8.54
CA ILE A 115 14.70 -5.42 7.60
C ILE A 115 15.77 -5.80 6.57
N SER A 116 16.60 -6.82 6.84
CA SER A 116 17.67 -7.25 5.92
C SER A 116 17.14 -7.75 4.58
N VAL A 117 15.86 -8.12 4.49
CA VAL A 117 15.19 -8.49 3.23
C VAL A 117 15.23 -7.35 2.20
N LEU A 118 15.37 -6.10 2.65
CA LEU A 118 15.49 -4.95 1.77
C LEU A 118 16.88 -4.84 1.10
N GLY A 119 17.84 -5.71 1.46
CA GLY A 119 19.22 -5.66 0.94
C GLY A 119 19.98 -4.43 1.44
N VAL A 120 19.74 -4.06 2.70
CA VAL A 120 20.33 -2.89 3.35
C VAL A 120 21.40 -3.32 4.33
N GLU A 121 22.53 -2.61 4.31
CA GLU A 121 23.62 -2.76 5.28
C GLU A 121 23.39 -1.85 6.50
N GLU A 122 22.65 -0.76 6.31
CA GLU A 122 22.29 0.19 7.36
C GLU A 122 21.07 -0.25 8.18
N HIS A 123 21.01 0.20 9.43
CA HIS A 123 19.89 -0.07 10.33
C HIS A 123 18.75 0.92 10.13
N PHE A 124 17.68 0.46 9.48
CA PHE A 124 16.39 1.17 9.44
C PHE A 124 15.39 0.55 10.42
N GLY A 125 14.59 1.39 11.07
CA GLY A 125 13.54 0.95 11.98
C GLY A 125 12.40 0.22 11.24
N SER A 126 12.10 0.59 10.00
CA SER A 126 10.95 0.06 9.25
C SER A 126 11.16 0.19 7.74
N SER A 127 10.30 -0.46 6.93
CA SER A 127 10.34 -0.23 5.49
C SER A 127 9.95 1.20 5.13
N SER A 128 9.05 1.83 5.89
CA SER A 128 8.62 3.20 5.63
C SER A 128 9.75 4.21 5.89
N GLU A 129 10.51 4.06 6.96
CA GLU A 129 11.71 4.87 7.22
C GLU A 129 12.78 4.67 6.15
N PHE A 130 13.02 3.42 5.72
CA PHE A 130 13.91 3.14 4.60
C PHE A 130 13.47 3.86 3.33
N ILE A 131 12.19 3.79 2.97
CA ILE A 131 11.67 4.45 1.76
C ILE A 131 11.84 5.97 1.88
N GLN A 132 11.51 6.57 3.01
CA GLN A 132 11.61 8.02 3.20
C GLN A 132 13.05 8.52 3.03
N ALA A 133 14.05 7.74 3.44
CA ALA A 133 15.46 8.05 3.25
C ALA A 133 15.96 7.88 1.80
N HIS A 134 15.19 7.23 0.92
CA HIS A 134 15.60 6.86 -0.44
C HIS A 134 14.74 7.48 -1.56
N VAL A 135 13.75 8.29 -1.20
CA VAL A 135 12.96 9.08 -2.15
C VAL A 135 13.53 10.49 -2.29
N PRO A 136 13.32 11.17 -3.42
CA PRO A 136 13.74 12.57 -3.60
C PRO A 136 13.15 13.51 -2.55
N ASP A 137 13.85 14.62 -2.30
CA ASP A 137 13.34 15.72 -1.48
C ASP A 137 11.96 16.18 -1.94
N GLY A 138 11.07 16.37 -0.97
CA GLY A 138 9.67 16.74 -1.19
C GLY A 138 8.70 15.55 -1.30
N VAL A 139 9.18 14.35 -1.64
CA VAL A 139 8.33 13.15 -1.60
C VAL A 139 8.06 12.77 -0.15
N ILE A 140 6.78 12.66 0.21
CA ILE A 140 6.34 12.35 1.58
C ILE A 140 5.81 10.92 1.67
N VAL A 141 6.39 10.12 2.56
CA VAL A 141 5.98 8.73 2.77
C VAL A 141 4.85 8.64 3.80
N VAL A 142 3.83 7.86 3.47
CA VAL A 142 2.76 7.46 4.38
C VAL A 142 2.64 5.94 4.39
N GLY A 143 2.91 5.29 5.52
CA GLY A 143 2.63 3.86 5.68
C GLY A 143 1.13 3.59 5.80
N ALA A 144 0.59 2.66 5.02
CA ALA A 144 -0.81 2.22 5.08
C ALA A 144 -0.98 0.78 4.55
N PHE A 145 -2.13 0.14 4.77
CA PHE A 145 -2.46 -1.21 4.25
C PHE A 145 -1.51 -2.36 4.62
N LYS A 146 -0.50 -2.11 5.46
CA LYS A 146 0.55 -3.08 5.84
C LYS A 146 0.00 -4.38 6.44
N THR A 147 -1.14 -4.31 7.14
CA THR A 147 -1.75 -5.45 7.86
C THR A 147 -2.98 -6.05 7.17
N ILE A 148 -3.34 -5.55 5.98
CA ILE A 148 -4.55 -5.99 5.26
C ILE A 148 -4.16 -6.96 4.14
N SER A 149 -4.72 -8.18 4.19
CA SER A 149 -4.43 -9.20 3.18
C SER A 149 -5.04 -8.87 1.81
N ALA A 150 -4.31 -9.24 0.75
CA ALA A 150 -4.78 -9.12 -0.62
C ALA A 150 -6.13 -9.84 -0.82
N THR A 151 -6.31 -11.02 -0.22
CA THR A 151 -7.56 -11.78 -0.38
C THR A 151 -8.76 -10.97 0.11
N LYS A 152 -8.67 -10.34 1.28
CA LYS A 152 -9.76 -9.53 1.83
C LYS A 152 -10.04 -8.28 1.01
N LEU A 153 -9.00 -7.63 0.48
CA LEU A 153 -9.16 -6.51 -0.43
C LEU A 153 -9.86 -6.91 -1.74
N ASN A 154 -9.53 -8.07 -2.29
CA ASN A 154 -10.07 -8.55 -3.57
C ASN A 154 -11.50 -9.10 -3.48
N ALA A 155 -11.96 -9.47 -2.28
CA ALA A 155 -13.31 -9.96 -2.00
C ALA A 155 -14.32 -8.80 -1.93
N LEU A 156 -14.53 -8.09 -3.05
CA LEU A 156 -15.40 -6.90 -3.12
C LEU A 156 -16.84 -7.13 -2.66
N LYS A 157 -17.36 -8.36 -2.79
CA LYS A 157 -18.72 -8.73 -2.37
C LYS A 157 -18.83 -8.95 -0.85
N GLU A 158 -17.71 -9.02 -0.15
CA GLU A 158 -17.65 -9.18 1.29
C GLU A 158 -17.33 -7.84 1.97
N PRO A 159 -17.94 -7.54 3.14
CA PRO A 159 -17.60 -6.38 3.94
C PRO A 159 -16.11 -6.35 4.26
N LEU A 160 -15.48 -5.17 4.12
CA LEU A 160 -14.06 -5.04 4.36
C LEU A 160 -13.76 -5.16 5.86
N ASN A 161 -14.45 -4.43 6.73
CA ASN A 161 -14.42 -4.55 8.20
C ASN A 161 -13.00 -4.77 8.77
N VAL A 162 -12.06 -3.89 8.42
CA VAL A 162 -10.69 -3.89 8.95
C VAL A 162 -10.22 -2.47 9.24
N ALA A 163 -9.18 -2.36 10.06
CA ALA A 163 -8.43 -1.13 10.24
C ALA A 163 -7.22 -1.07 9.29
N THR A 164 -7.01 0.09 8.67
CA THR A 164 -5.70 0.51 8.17
C THR A 164 -5.13 1.56 9.13
N PHE A 165 -3.84 1.45 9.43
CA PHE A 165 -3.11 2.35 10.30
C PHE A 165 -2.23 3.25 9.44
N LEU A 166 -2.39 4.56 9.58
CA LEU A 166 -1.60 5.58 8.87
C LEU A 166 -0.43 6.01 9.73
N VAL A 167 0.78 5.97 9.18
CA VAL A 167 2.00 6.47 9.84
C VAL A 167 2.75 7.39 8.90
N SER A 168 3.13 8.57 9.39
CA SER A 168 3.92 9.56 8.67
C SER A 168 4.28 10.69 9.61
N ASP A 169 5.40 11.35 9.34
CA ASP A 169 5.81 12.57 10.03
C ASP A 169 5.08 13.82 9.48
N SER A 170 4.36 13.70 8.35
CA SER A 170 3.51 14.75 7.81
C SER A 170 2.04 14.53 8.16
N PHE A 171 1.49 15.45 8.95
CA PHE A 171 0.06 15.48 9.26
C PHE A 171 -0.80 15.69 8.00
N GLU A 172 -0.42 16.62 7.13
CA GLU A 172 -1.15 16.94 5.91
C GLU A 172 -1.18 15.78 4.90
N ALA A 173 -0.08 15.03 4.79
CA ALA A 173 -0.06 13.84 3.96
C ALA A 173 -1.01 12.75 4.50
N LYS A 174 -1.04 12.54 5.83
CA LYS A 174 -2.01 11.61 6.45
C LYS A 174 -3.45 12.05 6.24
N LEU A 175 -3.75 13.35 6.35
CA LEU A 175 -5.09 13.87 6.07
C LEU A 175 -5.51 13.63 4.62
N THR A 176 -4.60 13.87 3.67
CA THR A 176 -4.85 13.63 2.24
C THR A 176 -5.12 12.16 1.96
N VAL A 177 -4.28 11.26 2.49
CA VAL A 177 -4.49 9.81 2.39
C VAL A 177 -5.83 9.42 3.03
N LYS A 178 -6.10 9.86 4.26
CA LYS A 178 -7.35 9.58 4.98
C LYS A 178 -8.58 10.01 4.18
N LYS A 179 -8.55 11.19 3.56
CA LYS A 179 -9.66 11.70 2.73
C LYS A 179 -9.92 10.86 1.49
N VAL A 180 -8.88 10.32 0.85
CA VAL A 180 -9.04 9.39 -0.28
C VAL A 180 -9.60 8.06 0.21
N LEU A 181 -9.03 7.52 1.29
CA LEU A 181 -9.41 6.21 1.81
C LEU A 181 -10.79 6.20 2.48
N SER A 182 -11.27 7.33 3.02
CA SER A 182 -12.57 7.41 3.72
C SER A 182 -13.77 7.11 2.84
N LYS A 183 -13.58 7.09 1.52
CA LYS A 183 -14.60 6.68 0.55
C LYS A 183 -14.71 5.16 0.41
N ILE A 184 -13.74 4.40 0.92
CA ILE A 184 -13.78 2.94 0.90
C ILE A 184 -14.73 2.46 2.00
N LEU A 185 -15.79 1.78 1.59
CA LEU A 185 -16.78 1.20 2.51
C LEU A 185 -16.12 0.20 3.47
N ASP A 186 -16.54 0.25 4.74
CA ASP A 186 -16.10 -0.62 5.84
C ASP A 186 -14.59 -0.63 6.12
N LEU A 187 -13.87 0.42 5.73
CA LEU A 187 -12.46 0.63 6.10
C LEU A 187 -12.36 1.60 7.27
N GLN A 188 -11.93 1.11 8.43
CA GLN A 188 -11.56 1.97 9.56
C GLN A 188 -10.17 2.54 9.30
N ILE A 189 -10.03 3.87 9.33
CA ILE A 189 -8.75 4.55 9.07
C ILE A 189 -8.31 5.25 10.35
N LEU A 190 -7.17 4.82 10.88
CA LEU A 190 -6.65 5.31 12.15
C LEU A 190 -5.27 5.92 11.94
N ASP A 191 -5.07 7.12 12.48
CA ASP A 191 -3.73 7.69 12.58
C ASP A 191 -3.00 6.98 13.73
N ALA A 192 -1.86 6.37 13.42
CA ALA A 192 -1.02 5.64 14.36
C ALA A 192 0.26 6.42 14.73
N GLY A 193 0.39 7.67 14.30
CA GLY A 193 1.46 8.57 14.71
C GLY A 193 2.58 8.73 13.67
N PRO A 194 3.84 8.94 14.12
CA PRO A 194 4.98 9.21 13.25
C PRO A 194 5.46 7.97 12.50
N LEU A 195 6.39 8.16 11.56
CA LEU A 195 6.90 7.09 10.69
C LEU A 195 7.57 5.95 11.48
N THR A 196 8.19 6.26 12.62
CA THR A 196 8.84 5.28 13.52
C THR A 196 7.88 4.22 14.07
N VAL A 197 6.57 4.48 14.09
CA VAL A 197 5.55 3.48 14.50
C VAL A 197 5.34 2.40 13.44
N ALA A 198 5.78 2.62 12.20
CA ALA A 198 5.67 1.63 11.11
C ALA A 198 6.27 0.27 11.49
N ASN A 199 7.37 0.23 12.25
CA ASN A 199 7.98 -1.01 12.74
C ASN A 199 6.97 -1.90 13.48
N THR A 200 6.18 -1.31 14.39
CA THR A 200 5.19 -2.05 15.18
C THR A 200 4.09 -2.62 14.28
N ILE A 201 3.61 -1.82 13.32
CA ILE A 201 2.57 -2.24 12.37
C ILE A 201 3.09 -3.37 11.47
N GLU A 202 4.35 -3.31 11.04
CA GLU A 202 4.98 -4.37 10.25
C GLU A 202 5.11 -5.69 11.05
N HIS A 203 5.45 -5.60 12.35
CA HIS A 203 5.44 -6.75 13.25
C HIS A 203 4.04 -7.35 13.45
N MET A 204 3.00 -6.50 13.49
CA MET A 204 1.60 -6.97 13.53
C MET A 204 1.25 -7.84 12.31
N THR A 205 1.83 -7.55 11.14
CA THR A 205 1.65 -8.40 9.96
C THR A 205 2.28 -9.78 10.14
N ALA A 206 3.49 -9.86 10.71
CA ALA A 206 4.09 -11.15 11.06
C ALA A 206 3.20 -11.92 12.06
N LEU A 207 2.68 -11.22 13.08
CA LEU A 207 1.77 -11.78 14.08
C LEU A 207 0.52 -12.37 13.44
N VAL A 208 -0.22 -11.61 12.61
CA VAL A 208 -1.48 -12.09 12.03
C VAL A 208 -1.28 -13.27 11.08
N ILE A 209 -0.17 -13.30 10.33
CA ILE A 209 0.16 -14.44 9.46
C ILE A 209 0.45 -15.69 10.30
N ASN A 210 1.19 -15.56 11.40
CA ASN A 210 1.45 -16.67 12.30
C ASN A 210 0.16 -17.15 12.99
N LEU A 211 -0.72 -16.23 13.44
CA LEU A 211 -2.03 -16.57 13.99
C LEU A 211 -2.89 -17.34 12.97
N ASN A 212 -2.88 -16.91 11.71
CA ASN A 212 -3.58 -17.60 10.63
C ASN A 212 -3.10 -19.05 10.48
N LYS A 213 -1.77 -19.25 10.46
CA LYS A 213 -1.18 -20.59 10.32
C LYS A 213 -1.49 -21.49 11.53
N LEU A 214 -1.31 -20.98 12.74
CA LEU A 214 -1.43 -21.77 13.98
C LEU A 214 -2.89 -22.11 14.31
N ASN A 215 -3.83 -21.23 13.97
CA ASN A 215 -5.25 -21.39 14.33
C ASN A 215 -6.13 -21.75 13.12
N LYS A 216 -5.54 -22.05 11.96
CA LYS A 216 -6.27 -22.35 10.70
C LYS A 216 -7.26 -21.25 10.30
N ILE A 217 -6.94 -19.99 10.61
CA ILE A 217 -7.74 -18.83 10.20
C ILE A 217 -7.34 -18.48 8.75
N LYS A 218 -8.32 -18.32 7.86
CA LYS A 218 -8.05 -18.05 6.44
C LYS A 218 -7.36 -16.69 6.25
N HIS A 219 -8.00 -15.61 6.72
CA HIS A 219 -7.57 -14.23 6.47
C HIS A 219 -7.82 -13.34 7.70
N GLY A 220 -7.11 -13.60 8.80
CA GLY A 220 -7.13 -12.74 9.98
C GLY A 220 -6.77 -11.29 9.63
N SER A 221 -7.34 -10.35 10.37
CA SER A 221 -7.13 -8.91 10.19
C SER A 221 -7.36 -8.19 11.51
N PHE A 222 -6.83 -6.97 11.64
CA PHE A 222 -7.06 -6.14 12.81
C PHE A 222 -8.25 -5.20 12.58
N ARG A 223 -9.02 -4.98 13.64
CA ARG A 223 -10.06 -3.94 13.77
C ARG A 223 -9.95 -3.39 15.18
N ILE A 224 -10.10 -2.08 15.34
CA ILE A 224 -10.15 -1.47 16.67
C ILE A 224 -11.61 -1.34 17.07
N VAL A 225 -11.95 -1.97 18.20
CA VAL A 225 -13.28 -1.88 18.82
C VAL A 225 -13.25 -0.71 19.78
N VAL A 226 -14.12 0.27 19.54
CA VAL A 226 -14.35 1.38 20.46
C VAL A 226 -15.62 1.03 21.24
N PRO A 227 -15.55 0.86 22.57
CA PRO A 227 -16.76 0.61 23.36
C PRO A 227 -17.71 1.80 23.25
N GLU A 228 -19.02 1.53 23.27
CA GLU A 228 -20.03 2.57 23.44
C GLU A 228 -19.81 3.23 24.81
N LYS A 229 -19.91 4.57 24.85
CA LYS A 229 -19.81 5.32 26.10
C LYS A 229 -21.03 5.08 26.98
#